data_AF-A0A812YI17-F1
#
_entry.id   AF-A0A812YI17-F1
#
_cell.length_a   1.000
_cell.length_b   1.000
_cell.length_c   1.000
_cell.angle_alpha   90.00
_cell.angle_beta   90.00
_cell.angle_gamma   90.00
#
_symmetry.space_group_name_H-M   'P 1'
#
loop_
_entity.id
_entity.type
_entity.pdbx_description
1 polymer ?
#
loop_
_entity_poly.entity_id
_entity_poly.type
_entity_poly.pdbx_seq_one_letter_code
_entity_poly.pdbx_strand_id
1 'polypeptide(L)'
;MNLRCQRKPNTLARRESPRTSLDGHPLHRARTGTGTKASATRALNMFMKGLYSGDLWLCGKDKDTMIQSGMHFLKGSSRLAFLSFHLGEERFAITPKHHFLYHIVKVIQWEADMTGFARNPCCESCSQDEDLIGRIARVARSVSPRATAMRTLQRYLLLVRDAWYTES
;
A
#
# COMPACT_ATOMS: atom_id res chain seq x y z
N MET A 1 -15.11 -38.51 23.96
CA MET A 1 -14.20 -37.95 22.95
C MET A 1 -14.37 -36.42 22.97
N ASN A 2 -13.55 -35.73 23.75
CA ASN A 2 -13.62 -34.27 23.97
C ASN A 2 -12.19 -33.71 23.93
N LEU A 3 -11.76 -33.20 22.78
CA LEU A 3 -10.45 -32.56 22.63
C LEU A 3 -10.58 -31.08 22.99
N ARG A 4 -10.37 -30.74 24.27
CA ARG A 4 -10.16 -29.36 24.70
C ARG A 4 -8.74 -28.93 24.29
N CYS A 5 -8.67 -28.15 23.21
CA CYS A 5 -7.49 -27.40 22.81
C CYS A 5 -7.14 -26.40 23.93
N GLN A 6 -6.11 -26.70 24.73
CA GLN A 6 -5.59 -25.77 25.72
C GLN A 6 -4.83 -24.64 25.00
N ARG A 7 -5.42 -23.44 24.99
CA ARG A 7 -4.70 -22.21 24.63
C ARG A 7 -3.65 -21.94 25.72
N LYS A 8 -2.36 -22.08 25.39
CA LYS A 8 -1.28 -21.56 26.23
C LYS A 8 -1.38 -20.02 26.26
N PRO A 9 -1.25 -19.38 27.43
CA PRO A 9 -1.15 -17.93 27.51
C PRO A 9 0.18 -17.48 26.87
N ASN A 10 0.09 -16.58 25.89
CA ASN A 10 1.23 -15.99 25.22
C ASN A 10 1.81 -14.85 26.09
N THR A 11 2.56 -15.22 27.13
CA THR A 11 3.38 -14.29 27.92
C THR A 11 4.66 -13.96 27.16
N LEU A 12 4.52 -13.24 26.04
CA LEU A 12 5.64 -12.48 25.50
C LEU A 12 5.80 -11.25 26.39
N ALA A 13 6.63 -11.42 27.42
CA ALA A 13 7.18 -10.34 28.21
C ALA A 13 7.72 -9.29 27.24
N ARG A 14 7.06 -8.13 27.21
CA ARG A 14 7.53 -6.91 26.57
C ARG A 14 8.88 -6.60 27.21
N ARG A 15 9.98 -7.04 26.59
CA ARG A 15 11.33 -6.61 27.00
C ARG A 15 11.38 -5.12 26.71
N GLU A 16 11.11 -4.30 27.71
CA GLU A 16 11.46 -2.89 27.68
C GLU A 16 12.98 -2.85 27.59
N SER A 17 13.49 -2.65 26.37
CA SER A 17 14.89 -2.32 26.15
C SER A 17 15.20 -1.08 26.99
N PRO A 18 16.31 -1.07 27.75
CA PRO A 18 16.70 0.10 28.52
C PRO A 18 16.80 1.30 27.59
N ARG A 19 16.09 2.39 27.90
CA ARG A 19 16.30 3.70 27.26
C ARG A 19 17.67 4.21 27.70
N THR A 20 18.73 3.71 27.08
CA THR A 20 20.05 4.33 27.19
C THR A 20 19.97 5.70 26.53
N SER A 21 20.12 6.76 27.33
CA SER A 21 20.30 8.14 26.84
C SER A 21 21.61 8.22 26.06
N LEU A 22 21.54 7.95 24.75
CA LEU A 22 22.68 8.01 23.83
C LEU A 22 22.86 9.45 23.31
N ASP A 23 23.08 10.39 24.22
CA ASP A 23 23.26 11.82 23.89
C ASP A 23 24.67 12.14 23.33
N GLY A 24 25.49 11.12 23.06
CA GLY A 24 26.87 11.29 22.57
C GLY A 24 27.26 10.49 21.32
N HIS A 25 26.37 9.67 20.74
CA HIS A 25 26.75 8.85 19.58
C HIS A 25 26.74 9.70 18.29
N PRO A 26 27.75 9.61 17.40
CA PRO A 26 27.80 10.38 16.14
C PRO A 26 26.61 10.15 15.18
N LEU A 27 25.72 9.20 15.50
CA LEU A 27 24.43 8.97 14.85
C LEU A 27 23.35 10.01 15.24
N HIS A 28 23.51 10.78 16.31
CA HIS A 28 22.55 11.80 16.73
C HIS A 28 22.54 13.04 15.81
N ARG A 29 23.56 13.19 14.94
CA ARG A 29 23.57 14.18 13.86
C ARG A 29 22.73 13.76 12.65
N ALA A 30 22.22 12.52 12.63
CA ALA A 30 21.37 11.98 11.58
C ALA A 30 19.93 12.50 11.71
N ARG A 31 19.75 13.79 11.49
CA ARG A 31 18.47 14.41 11.10
C ARG A 31 17.96 13.89 9.72
N THR A 32 18.49 12.77 9.24
CA THR A 32 18.38 12.21 7.88
C THR A 32 17.25 11.19 7.72
N GLY A 33 16.63 10.76 8.82
CA GLY A 33 15.45 9.88 8.78
C GLY A 33 14.21 10.56 8.18
N THR A 34 14.00 11.85 8.43
CA THR A 34 12.84 12.61 7.93
C THR A 34 12.88 12.78 6.42
N GLY A 35 14.04 13.12 5.86
CA GLY A 35 14.24 13.25 4.41
C GLY A 35 14.04 11.92 3.67
N THR A 36 14.57 10.82 4.22
CA THR A 36 14.38 9.47 3.65
C THR A 36 12.91 9.04 3.71
N LYS A 37 12.24 9.27 4.84
CA LYS A 37 10.80 8.98 5.01
C LYS A 37 9.94 9.76 4.01
N ALA A 38 10.11 11.08 3.94
CA ALA A 38 9.35 11.92 3.02
C ALA A 38 9.60 11.54 1.56
N SER A 39 10.85 11.25 1.19
CA SER A 39 11.22 10.82 -0.16
C SER A 39 10.60 9.47 -0.54
N ALA A 40 10.70 8.47 0.34
CA ALA A 40 10.11 7.16 0.12
C ALA A 40 8.58 7.23 -0.01
N THR A 41 7.90 7.98 0.87
CA THR A 41 6.45 8.18 0.79
C THR A 41 6.03 8.86 -0.51
N ARG A 42 6.77 9.88 -0.97
CA ARG A 42 6.49 10.53 -2.26
C ARG A 42 6.63 9.56 -3.43
N ALA A 43 7.67 8.74 -3.43
CA ALA A 43 7.88 7.75 -4.48
C ALA A 43 6.79 6.66 -4.48
N LEU A 44 6.36 6.20 -3.30
CA LEU A 44 5.21 5.29 -3.23
C LEU A 44 3.93 5.95 -3.77
N ASN A 45 3.67 7.21 -3.42
CA ASN A 45 2.51 7.93 -3.95
C ASN A 45 2.57 8.09 -5.47
N MET A 46 3.74 8.36 -6.04
CA MET A 46 3.93 8.41 -7.50
C MET A 46 3.67 7.05 -8.15
N PHE A 47 4.20 5.97 -7.57
CA PHE A 47 3.98 4.62 -8.04
C PHE A 47 2.49 4.24 -8.02
N MET A 48 1.81 4.45 -6.88
CA MET A 48 0.38 4.13 -6.74
C MET A 48 -0.49 4.98 -7.65
N LYS A 49 -0.18 6.28 -7.81
CA LYS A 49 -0.90 7.14 -8.75
C LYS A 49 -0.76 6.62 -10.18
N GLY A 50 0.46 6.31 -10.62
CA GLY A 50 0.71 5.76 -11.95
C GLY A 50 -0.02 4.43 -12.18
N LEU A 51 -0.11 3.56 -11.17
CA LEU A 51 -0.88 2.32 -11.25
C LEU A 51 -2.38 2.54 -11.46
N TYR A 52 -2.99 3.45 -10.69
CA TYR A 52 -4.44 3.67 -10.75
C TYR A 52 -4.88 4.60 -11.90
N SER A 53 -4.00 5.47 -12.38
CA SER A 53 -4.28 6.34 -13.53
C SER A 53 -3.82 5.75 -14.87
N GLY A 54 -2.99 4.71 -14.84
CA GLY A 54 -2.44 4.09 -16.03
C GLY A 54 -3.40 3.10 -16.68
N ASP A 55 -3.29 2.95 -18.00
CA ASP A 55 -4.04 1.96 -18.77
C ASP A 55 -3.58 0.52 -18.45
N LEU A 56 -4.25 -0.46 -19.07
CA LEU A 56 -3.86 -1.87 -18.99
C LEU A 56 -2.42 -2.12 -19.42
N TRP A 57 -1.95 -1.39 -20.45
CA TRP A 57 -0.60 -1.50 -20.99
C TRP A 57 0.19 -0.23 -20.68
N LEU A 58 1.16 -0.36 -19.76
CA LEU A 58 2.09 0.69 -19.40
C LEU A 58 3.16 0.83 -20.48
N CYS A 59 3.31 2.01 -21.05
CA CYS A 59 4.21 2.28 -22.16
C CYS A 59 5.12 3.49 -21.91
N GLY A 60 6.16 3.62 -22.72
CA GLY A 60 7.01 4.82 -22.78
C GLY A 60 7.67 5.17 -21.45
N LYS A 61 7.57 6.45 -21.07
CA LYS A 61 8.21 7.00 -19.86
C LYS A 61 7.44 6.70 -18.58
N ASP A 62 6.15 6.39 -18.68
CA ASP A 62 5.29 6.18 -17.52
C ASP A 62 5.69 4.89 -16.79
N LYS A 63 5.94 3.82 -17.55
CA LYS A 63 6.45 2.56 -16.99
C LYS A 63 7.78 2.76 -16.26
N ASP A 64 8.71 3.51 -16.85
CA ASP A 64 10.06 3.73 -16.29
C ASP A 64 9.96 4.54 -14.99
N THR A 65 9.11 5.57 -15.00
CA THR A 65 8.83 6.41 -13.83
C THR A 65 8.23 5.57 -12.69
N MET A 66 7.30 4.67 -13.01
CA MET A 66 6.69 3.77 -12.03
C MET A 66 7.71 2.80 -11.45
N ILE A 67 8.51 2.14 -12.28
CA ILE A 67 9.53 1.20 -11.81
C ILE A 67 10.54 1.91 -10.91
N GLN A 68 11.05 3.07 -11.33
CA GLN A 68 11.99 3.86 -10.53
C GLN A 68 11.38 4.29 -9.19
N SER A 69 10.12 4.75 -9.21
CA SER A 69 9.40 5.18 -8.00
C SER A 69 9.17 4.01 -7.03
N GLY A 70 8.73 2.85 -7.53
CA GLY A 70 8.56 1.64 -6.73
C GLY A 70 9.88 1.16 -6.11
N MET A 71 10.94 1.10 -6.91
CA MET A 71 12.28 0.74 -6.42
C MET A 71 12.83 1.74 -5.39
N HIS A 72 12.59 3.04 -5.59
CA HIS A 72 13.03 4.08 -4.66
C HIS A 72 12.33 3.95 -3.30
N PHE A 73 11.03 3.68 -3.30
CA PHE A 73 10.30 3.37 -2.06
C PHE A 73 10.87 2.14 -1.35
N LEU A 74 11.13 1.05 -2.08
CA LEU A 74 11.65 -0.19 -1.50
C LEU A 74 13.02 0.04 -0.81
N LYS A 75 13.93 0.73 -1.50
CA LYS A 75 15.24 1.13 -0.95
C LYS A 75 15.11 2.04 0.26
N GLY A 76 14.25 3.07 0.17
CA GLY A 76 14.02 4.03 1.25
C GLY A 76 13.43 3.36 2.50
N SER A 77 12.43 2.50 2.33
CA SER A 77 11.81 1.75 3.43
C SER A 77 12.78 0.74 4.05
N SER A 78 13.62 0.06 3.26
CA SER A 78 14.66 -0.84 3.77
C SER A 78 15.71 -0.06 4.58
N ARG A 79 16.09 1.14 4.12
CA ARG A 79 16.99 2.03 4.86
C ARG A 79 16.38 2.50 6.19
N LEU A 80 15.09 2.85 6.20
CA LEU A 80 14.39 3.26 7.42
C LEU A 80 14.28 2.11 8.42
N ALA A 81 14.01 0.88 7.97
CA ALA A 81 14.01 -0.31 8.81
C ALA A 81 15.38 -0.54 9.46
N PHE A 82 16.45 -0.45 8.67
CA PHE A 82 17.83 -0.55 9.16
C PHE A 82 18.15 0.52 10.22
N LEU A 83 17.80 1.78 9.95
CA LEU A 83 18.04 2.88 10.90
C LEU A 83 17.23 2.70 12.19
N SER A 84 15.96 2.30 12.08
CA SER A 84 15.08 2.03 13.21
C SER A 84 15.66 0.94 14.12
N PHE A 85 16.11 -0.17 13.51
CA PHE A 85 16.76 -1.27 14.22
C PHE A 85 17.99 -0.81 15.01
N HIS A 86 18.87 -0.02 14.39
CA HIS A 86 20.06 0.52 15.06
C HIS A 86 19.75 1.53 16.17
N LEU A 87 18.60 2.22 16.09
CA LEU A 87 18.11 3.10 17.15
C LEU A 87 17.40 2.34 18.27
N GLY A 88 17.28 1.02 18.18
CA GLY A 88 16.51 0.22 19.14
C GLY A 88 15.01 0.48 19.06
N GLU A 89 14.53 1.05 17.95
CA GLU A 89 13.12 1.37 17.72
C GLU A 89 12.50 0.40 16.70
N GLU A 90 11.27 -0.03 16.92
CA GLU A 90 10.56 -0.95 16.01
C GLU A 90 9.52 -0.22 15.14
N ARG A 91 9.89 0.92 14.53
CA ARG A 91 8.95 1.76 13.77
C ARG A 91 8.69 1.28 12.34
N PHE A 92 9.66 0.60 11.73
CA PHE A 92 9.63 0.25 10.30
C PHE A 92 9.90 -1.24 10.09
N ALA A 93 8.89 -2.08 10.37
CA ALA A 93 8.99 -3.51 10.12
C ALA A 93 8.90 -3.83 8.61
N ILE A 94 9.85 -4.61 8.11
CA ILE A 94 9.78 -5.18 6.76
C ILE A 94 8.81 -6.35 6.81
N THR A 95 7.62 -6.17 6.25
CA THR A 95 6.57 -7.19 6.21
C THR A 95 6.62 -7.98 4.89
N PRO A 96 5.99 -9.16 4.80
CA PRO A 96 5.84 -9.88 3.53
C PRO A 96 5.22 -9.03 2.40
N LYS A 97 4.40 -8.02 2.75
CA LYS A 97 3.84 -7.06 1.79
C LYS A 97 4.92 -6.24 1.09
N HIS A 98 6.01 -5.93 1.78
CA HIS A 98 7.16 -5.23 1.18
C HIS A 98 7.86 -6.10 0.13
N HIS A 99 8.02 -7.39 0.41
CA HIS A 99 8.57 -8.35 -0.54
C HIS A 99 7.65 -8.58 -1.75
N PHE A 100 6.33 -8.64 -1.51
CA PHE A 100 5.35 -8.72 -2.58
C PHE A 100 5.42 -7.51 -3.52
N LEU A 101 5.53 -6.30 -2.97
CA LEU A 101 5.72 -5.08 -3.76
C LEU A 101 7.00 -5.13 -4.61
N TYR A 102 8.10 -5.68 -4.08
CA TYR A 102 9.32 -5.89 -4.86
C TYR A 102 9.08 -6.78 -6.09
N HIS A 103 8.35 -7.89 -5.92
CA HIS A 103 8.01 -8.76 -7.04
C HIS A 103 7.14 -8.07 -8.08
N ILE A 104 6.13 -7.30 -7.65
CA ILE A 104 5.30 -6.51 -8.57
C ILE A 104 6.18 -5.59 -9.44
N VAL A 105 7.06 -4.82 -8.81
CA VAL A 105 7.94 -3.88 -9.54
C VAL A 105 8.89 -4.64 -10.48
N LYS A 106 9.37 -5.83 -10.07
CA LYS A 106 10.24 -6.66 -10.91
C LYS A 106 9.53 -7.28 -12.10
N VAL A 107 8.27 -7.69 -11.95
CA VAL A 107 7.47 -8.19 -13.07
C VAL A 107 7.25 -7.09 -14.10
N ILE A 108 6.86 -5.88 -13.66
CA ILE A 108 6.71 -4.72 -14.56
C ILE A 108 8.02 -4.43 -15.31
N GLN A 109 9.16 -4.40 -14.61
CA GLN A 109 10.47 -4.21 -15.24
C GLN A 109 10.77 -5.30 -16.26
N TRP A 110 10.56 -6.56 -15.91
CA TRP A 110 10.86 -7.70 -16.77
C TRP A 110 10.03 -7.70 -18.05
N GLU A 111 8.72 -7.47 -17.95
CA GLU A 111 7.84 -7.32 -19.11
C GLU A 111 8.25 -6.13 -19.99
N ALA A 112 8.56 -5.00 -19.35
CA ALA A 112 9.01 -3.78 -20.01
C ALA A 112 10.33 -3.97 -20.77
N ASP A 113 11.26 -4.75 -20.23
CA ASP A 113 12.56 -5.05 -20.84
C ASP A 113 12.41 -5.98 -22.05
N MET A 114 11.49 -6.95 -21.97
CA MET A 114 11.27 -7.92 -23.05
C MET A 114 10.49 -7.34 -24.22
N THR A 115 9.45 -6.54 -23.95
CA THR A 115 8.46 -6.17 -24.98
C THR A 115 8.38 -4.67 -25.26
N GLY A 116 9.00 -3.85 -24.42
CA GLY A 116 8.79 -2.41 -24.43
C GLY A 116 7.51 -1.95 -23.73
N PHE A 117 6.63 -2.89 -23.34
CA PHE A 117 5.39 -2.64 -22.62
C PHE A 117 5.36 -3.45 -21.32
N ALA A 118 4.58 -3.02 -20.34
CA ALA A 118 4.33 -3.82 -19.15
C ALA A 118 2.83 -3.83 -18.86
N ARG A 119 2.33 -4.96 -18.37
CA ARG A 119 0.94 -5.06 -17.96
C ARG A 119 0.78 -4.39 -16.60
N ASN A 120 -0.26 -3.58 -16.46
CA ASN A 120 -0.58 -2.94 -15.20
C ASN A 120 -1.06 -4.01 -14.18
N PRO A 121 -0.36 -4.21 -13.04
CA PRO A 121 -0.73 -5.24 -12.06
C PRO A 121 -2.09 -4.98 -11.41
N CYS A 122 -2.66 -3.78 -11.52
CA CYS A 122 -4.03 -3.51 -11.10
C CYS A 122 -5.06 -4.37 -11.83
N CYS A 123 -4.76 -4.86 -13.05
CA CYS A 123 -5.69 -5.74 -13.77
C CYS A 123 -5.88 -7.11 -13.11
N GLU A 124 -4.94 -7.55 -12.27
CA GLU A 124 -5.04 -8.78 -11.49
C GLU A 124 -5.50 -8.52 -10.04
N SER A 125 -5.68 -7.25 -9.69
CA SER A 125 -6.03 -6.84 -8.34
C SER A 125 -7.53 -6.67 -8.20
N CYS A 126 -8.13 -7.33 -7.20
CA CYS A 126 -9.52 -7.08 -6.81
C CYS A 126 -9.70 -5.77 -6.03
N SER A 127 -8.65 -4.96 -5.83
CA SER A 127 -8.73 -3.77 -4.96
C SER A 127 -9.75 -2.73 -5.46
N GLN A 128 -9.88 -2.57 -6.78
CA GLN A 128 -10.87 -1.67 -7.37
C GLN A 128 -12.30 -2.22 -7.20
N ASP A 129 -12.47 -3.53 -7.41
CA ASP A 129 -13.75 -4.21 -7.22
C ASP A 129 -14.21 -4.18 -5.74
N GLU A 130 -13.29 -4.37 -4.80
CA GLU A 130 -13.57 -4.30 -3.37
C GLU A 130 -14.03 -2.90 -2.95
N ASP A 131 -13.40 -1.83 -3.45
CA ASP A 131 -13.84 -0.46 -3.17
C ASP A 131 -15.23 -0.19 -3.76
N LEU A 132 -15.48 -0.64 -4.99
CA LEU A 132 -16.79 -0.52 -5.64
C LEU A 132 -17.88 -1.25 -4.84
N ILE A 133 -17.64 -2.51 -4.49
CA ILE A 133 -18.57 -3.33 -3.68
C ILE A 133 -18.79 -2.66 -2.31
N GLY A 134 -17.74 -2.15 -1.68
CA GLY A 134 -17.83 -1.45 -0.40
C GLY A 134 -18.71 -0.19 -0.46
N ARG A 135 -18.58 0.60 -1.53
CA ARG A 135 -19.42 1.77 -1.79
C ARG A 135 -20.88 1.37 -2.02
N ILE A 136 -21.12 0.39 -2.88
CA ILE A 136 -22.47 -0.12 -3.15
C ILE A 136 -23.11 -0.70 -1.88
N ALA A 137 -22.37 -1.47 -1.09
CA ALA A 137 -22.84 -2.02 0.17
C ALA A 137 -23.18 -0.92 1.20
N ARG A 138 -22.45 0.20 1.21
CA ARG A 138 -22.80 1.37 2.03
C ARG A 138 -24.13 1.98 1.57
N VAL A 139 -24.34 2.14 0.26
CA VAL A 139 -25.61 2.62 -0.30
C VAL A 139 -26.75 1.65 0.04
N ALA A 140 -26.54 0.35 -0.10
CA ALA A 140 -27.53 -0.68 0.20
C ALA A 140 -27.99 -0.66 1.67
N ARG A 141 -27.10 -0.36 2.62
CA ARG A 141 -27.47 -0.23 4.05
C ARG A 141 -28.30 1.02 4.36
N SER A 142 -28.34 1.98 3.43
CA SER A 142 -29.08 3.24 3.60
C SER A 142 -30.49 3.22 3.00
N VAL A 143 -30.93 2.08 2.45
CA VAL A 143 -32.24 1.89 1.82
C VAL A 143 -33.11 0.89 2.58
N SER A 144 -34.43 0.99 2.41
CA SER A 144 -35.38 0.07 3.03
C SER A 144 -35.19 -1.37 2.51
N PRO A 145 -35.16 -2.39 3.39
CA PRO A 145 -35.02 -3.80 3.01
C PRO A 145 -36.04 -4.29 1.97
N ARG A 146 -37.24 -3.70 1.94
CA ARG A 146 -38.34 -4.09 1.03
C ARG A 146 -38.08 -3.74 -0.43
N ALA A 147 -37.20 -2.78 -0.70
CA ALA A 147 -36.91 -2.27 -2.04
C ALA A 147 -35.39 -2.14 -2.29
N THR A 148 -34.58 -2.92 -1.58
CA THR A 148 -33.12 -2.79 -1.54
C THR A 148 -32.50 -2.76 -2.93
N ALA A 149 -32.81 -3.74 -3.79
CA ALA A 149 -32.20 -3.85 -5.11
C ALA A 149 -32.46 -2.60 -5.96
N MET A 150 -33.73 -2.25 -6.18
CA MET A 150 -34.12 -1.10 -7.00
C MET A 150 -33.60 0.23 -6.43
N ARG A 151 -33.73 0.45 -5.10
CA ARG A 151 -33.28 1.70 -4.46
C ARG A 151 -31.77 1.84 -4.43
N THR A 152 -31.03 0.73 -4.30
CA THR A 152 -29.57 0.74 -4.36
C THR A 152 -29.11 1.12 -5.77
N LEU A 153 -29.71 0.51 -6.80
CA LEU A 153 -29.40 0.84 -8.19
C LEU A 153 -29.70 2.31 -8.52
N GLN A 154 -30.88 2.81 -8.13
CA GLN A 154 -31.24 4.22 -8.34
C GLN A 154 -30.26 5.18 -7.66
N ARG A 155 -29.89 4.91 -6.40
CA ARG A 155 -28.91 5.75 -5.68
C ARG A 155 -27.51 5.64 -6.27
N TYR A 156 -27.09 4.46 -6.70
CA TYR A 156 -25.82 4.28 -7.39
C TYR A 156 -25.78 5.08 -8.71
N LEU A 157 -26.82 5.01 -9.52
CA LEU A 157 -26.93 5.79 -10.76
C LEU A 157 -26.87 7.30 -10.51
N LEU A 158 -27.48 7.79 -9.42
CA LEU A 158 -27.36 9.20 -9.03
C LEU A 158 -25.93 9.57 -8.66
N LEU A 159 -25.21 8.72 -7.92
CA LEU A 159 -23.80 8.94 -7.58
C LEU A 159 -22.89 8.94 -8.80
N VAL A 160 -23.11 8.01 -9.74
CA VAL A 160 -22.36 7.95 -11.01
C VAL A 160 -22.62 9.20 -11.84
N ARG A 161 -23.89 9.62 -11.93
CA ARG A 161 -24.26 10.85 -12.63
C ARG A 161 -23.56 12.06 -12.02
N ASP A 162 -23.62 12.21 -10.70
CA ASP A 162 -23.00 13.32 -9.99
C ASP A 162 -21.48 13.37 -10.21
N ALA A 163 -20.80 12.23 -10.12
CA ALA A 163 -19.37 12.11 -10.41
C ALA A 163 -19.03 12.53 -11.85
N TRP A 164 -19.82 12.07 -12.83
CA TRP A 164 -19.59 12.40 -14.24
C TRP A 164 -19.66 13.91 -14.52
N TYR A 165 -20.66 14.60 -13.96
CA TYR A 165 -20.82 16.05 -14.18
C TYR A 165 -19.86 16.90 -13.34
N THR A 166 -19.32 16.38 -12.24
CA THR A 166 -18.36 17.13 -11.41
C THR A 166 -16.94 17.11 -11.99
N GLU A 167 -16.60 16.05 -12.73
CA GLU A 167 -15.30 15.89 -13.40
C GLU A 167 -15.26 16.45 -14.83
N SER A 168 -16.40 16.96 -15.35
CA SER A 168 -16.53 17.67 -16.64
C SER A 168 -16.27 19.17 -16.51
#